data_AF-X1DB84-F1
#
_entry.id   AF-X1DB84-F1
#
_cell.length_a   1.000
_cell.length_b   1.000
_cell.length_c   1.000
_cell.angle_alpha   90.00
_cell.angle_beta   90.00
_cell.angle_gamma   90.00
#
_symmetry.space_group_name_H-M   'P 1'
#
loop_
_entity.id
_entity.type
_entity.pdbx_description
1 polymer ?
#
loop_
_entity_poly.entity_id
_entity_poly.type
_entity_poly.pdbx_seq_one_letter_code
_entity_poly.pdbx_strand_id
1 'polypeptide(L)'
;MSVRPLIIEPGSPWENSYIESFNGKMRDELLDREIFYSLKEELIQGIVDRMPAAWQYPEIACARAILEGQEFKTENFRETPWKQTSEIVLHGERIGYLELDYLEKKPESD
;
A
#
# COMPACT_ATOMS: atom_id res chain seq x y z
N MET A 1 -8.45 -11.35 17.46
CA MET A 1 -8.01 -9.97 17.72
C MET A 1 -8.13 -9.21 16.41
N SER A 2 -9.09 -8.29 16.29
CA SER A 2 -9.32 -7.55 15.04
C SER A 2 -8.39 -6.34 15.03
N VAL A 3 -7.35 -6.37 14.20
CA VAL A 3 -6.45 -5.24 14.00
C VAL A 3 -7.28 -4.21 13.21
N ARG A 4 -7.71 -3.13 13.88
CA ARG A 4 -8.34 -2.02 13.17
C ARG A 4 -7.22 -1.29 12.43
N PRO A 5 -7.25 -1.19 11.09
CA PRO A 5 -6.30 -0.32 10.40
C PRO A 5 -6.50 1.10 10.94
N LEU A 6 -5.43 1.68 11.46
CA LEU A 6 -5.37 3.11 11.75
C LEU A 6 -5.47 3.82 10.39
N ILE A 7 -6.68 4.24 10.06
CA ILE A 7 -6.94 5.16 8.96
C ILE A 7 -6.13 6.41 9.30
N ILE A 8 -5.14 6.74 8.46
CA ILE A 8 -4.43 8.01 8.53
C ILE A 8 -5.49 9.11 8.61
N GLU A 9 -5.49 9.90 9.68
CA GLU A 9 -6.50 10.94 9.85
C GLU A 9 -6.38 11.95 8.70
N PRO A 10 -7.48 12.29 8.02
CA PRO A 10 -7.47 13.25 6.91
C PRO A 10 -6.92 14.59 7.41
N GLY A 11 -5.95 15.15 6.69
CA GLY A 11 -5.24 16.38 7.07
C GLY A 11 -3.88 16.15 7.73
N SER A 12 -3.39 14.92 7.70
CA SER A 12 -1.98 14.65 7.98
C SER A 12 -1.07 15.45 7.02
N PRO A 13 0.05 16.05 7.48
CA PRO A 13 0.98 16.84 6.63
C PRO A 13 1.55 16.10 5.41
N TRP A 14 1.32 14.79 5.34
CA TRP A 14 1.80 13.85 4.35
C TRP A 14 0.74 13.41 3.32
N GLU A 15 -0.52 13.85 3.42
CA GLU A 15 -1.48 13.82 2.30
C GLU A 15 -1.08 14.89 1.29
N ASN A 16 -0.14 14.58 0.40
CA ASN A 16 0.13 15.42 -0.75
C ASN A 16 -0.74 14.98 -1.94
N SER A 17 -1.03 15.92 -2.84
CA SER A 17 -1.84 15.67 -4.04
C SER A 17 -1.25 14.56 -4.93
N TYR A 18 0.07 14.33 -4.89
CA TYR A 18 0.73 13.22 -5.60
C TYR A 18 0.30 11.86 -5.05
N ILE A 19 0.31 11.69 -3.73
CA ILE A 19 -0.11 10.48 -3.04
C ILE A 19 -1.59 10.21 -3.26
N GLU A 20 -2.45 11.24 -3.16
CA GLU A 20 -3.88 11.10 -3.45
C GLU A 20 -4.13 10.68 -4.90
N SER A 21 -3.44 11.31 -5.87
CA SER A 21 -3.56 10.98 -7.29
C SER A 21 -3.03 9.59 -7.60
N PHE A 22 -1.93 9.20 -6.97
CA PHE A 22 -1.34 7.87 -7.11
C PHE A 22 -2.28 6.81 -6.53
N ASN A 23 -2.86 7.04 -5.35
CA ASN A 23 -3.83 6.14 -4.75
C ASN A 23 -5.08 5.97 -5.59
N GLY A 24 -5.62 7.06 -6.14
CA GLY A 24 -6.76 7.00 -7.06
C GLY A 24 -6.44 6.10 -8.25
N LYS A 25 -5.31 6.36 -8.93
CA LYS A 25 -4.87 5.54 -10.07
C LYS A 25 -4.57 4.10 -9.68
N MET A 26 -3.93 3.87 -8.54
CA MET A 26 -3.60 2.52 -8.07
C MET A 26 -4.88 1.71 -7.80
N ARG A 27 -5.91 2.33 -7.21
CA ARG A 27 -7.22 1.69 -7.06
C ARG A 27 -7.84 1.39 -8.42
N ASP A 28 -8.00 2.40 -9.26
CA ASP A 28 -8.70 2.30 -10.55
C ASP A 28 -7.98 1.36 -11.56
N GLU A 29 -6.65 1.36 -11.56
CA GLU A 29 -5.84 0.67 -12.57
C GLU A 29 -5.29 -0.67 -12.11
N LEU A 30 -5.11 -0.89 -10.80
CA LEU A 30 -4.44 -2.07 -10.25
C LEU A 30 -5.36 -2.89 -9.33
N LEU A 31 -5.90 -2.27 -8.27
CA LEU A 31 -6.60 -3.00 -7.21
C LEU A 31 -8.04 -3.40 -7.58
N ASP A 32 -8.73 -2.57 -8.37
CA ASP A 32 -10.11 -2.83 -8.81
C ASP A 32 -10.16 -3.76 -10.04
N ARG A 33 -9.02 -4.08 -10.64
CA ARG A 33 -8.96 -5.01 -11.77
C ARG A 33 -8.90 -6.45 -11.25
N GLU A 34 -9.72 -7.33 -11.82
CA GLU A 34 -9.65 -8.80 -11.64
C GLU A 34 -8.25 -9.38 -11.88
N ILE A 35 -7.38 -8.61 -12.53
CA ILE A 35 -5.96 -8.90 -12.67
C ILE A 35 -5.36 -9.25 -11.31
N PHE A 36 -5.50 -8.41 -10.27
CA PHE A 36 -4.81 -8.61 -8.98
C PHE A 36 -5.18 -9.93 -8.29
N TYR A 37 -6.42 -10.39 -8.45
CA TYR A 37 -6.94 -11.63 -7.86
C TYR A 37 -6.53 -12.89 -8.65
N SER A 38 -6.33 -12.77 -9.95
CA SER A 38 -5.95 -13.91 -10.81
C SER A 38 -4.44 -14.14 -10.87
N LEU A 39 -3.62 -13.31 -10.22
CA LEU A 39 -2.16 -13.45 -10.24
C LEU A 39 -1.74 -14.57 -9.29
N LYS A 40 -0.72 -15.34 -9.70
CA LYS A 40 -0.05 -16.28 -8.79
C LYS A 40 0.63 -15.51 -7.65
N GLU A 41 0.80 -16.17 -6.51
CA GLU A 41 1.46 -15.63 -5.31
C GLU A 41 2.81 -14.97 -5.65
N GLU A 42 3.60 -15.54 -6.56
CA GLU A 42 4.90 -14.99 -6.95
C GLU A 42 4.80 -13.65 -7.70
N LEU A 43 3.71 -13.46 -8.44
CA LEU A 43 3.47 -12.21 -9.16
C LEU A 43 2.90 -11.14 -8.22
N ILE A 44 2.07 -11.52 -7.25
CA ILE A 44 1.63 -10.62 -6.18
C ILE A 44 2.86 -10.12 -5.41
N GLN A 45 3.73 -11.04 -5.00
CA GLN A 45 5.00 -10.69 -4.34
C GLN A 45 5.83 -9.76 -5.23
N GLY A 46 5.99 -10.07 -6.52
CA GLY A 46 6.73 -9.23 -7.45
C GLY A 46 6.13 -7.83 -7.66
N ILE A 47 4.82 -7.65 -7.49
CA ILE A 47 4.19 -6.33 -7.48
C ILE A 47 4.52 -5.61 -6.18
N VAL A 48 4.32 -6.26 -5.03
CA VAL A 48 4.62 -5.70 -3.70
C VAL A 48 6.08 -5.24 -3.61
N ASP A 49 7.01 -6.02 -4.14
CA ASP A 49 8.44 -5.69 -4.17
C ASP A 49 8.77 -4.44 -4.99
N ARG A 50 7.94 -4.12 -6.00
CA ARG A 50 8.15 -2.98 -6.90
C ARG A 50 7.38 -1.74 -6.50
N MET A 51 6.38 -1.89 -5.65
CA MET A 51 5.56 -0.77 -5.19
C MET A 51 6.34 0.39 -4.56
N PRO A 52 7.34 0.16 -3.70
CA PRO A 52 8.16 1.25 -3.17
C PRO A 52 8.79 2.11 -4.26
N ALA A 53 9.21 1.51 -5.38
CA ALA A 53 9.83 2.22 -6.50
C ALA A 53 8.88 3.19 -7.24
N ALA A 54 7.57 2.99 -7.11
CA ALA A 54 6.56 3.88 -7.69
C ALA A 54 6.19 5.04 -6.75
N TRP A 55 6.71 5.03 -5.53
CA TRP A 55 6.39 5.98 -4.49
C TRP A 55 7.39 7.15 -4.41
N GLN A 56 7.04 8.20 -3.67
CA GLN A 56 8.00 9.25 -3.32
C GLN A 56 8.99 8.68 -2.28
N TYR A 57 10.29 8.94 -2.41
CA TYR A 57 11.35 8.40 -1.54
C TYR A 57 11.39 6.85 -1.48
N PRO A 58 11.60 6.18 -2.63
CA PRO A 58 11.61 4.72 -2.72
C PRO A 58 12.65 4.06 -1.79
N GLU A 59 13.74 4.76 -1.47
CA GLU A 59 14.83 4.29 -0.61
C GLU A 59 14.41 4.01 0.84
N ILE A 60 13.38 4.72 1.32
CA ILE A 60 12.83 4.56 2.67
C ILE A 60 11.41 4.01 2.64
N ALA A 61 10.87 3.64 1.47
CA ALA A 61 9.55 3.06 1.35
C ALA A 61 9.59 1.53 1.46
N CYS A 62 8.56 0.95 2.07
CA CYS A 62 8.32 -0.48 2.11
C CYS A 62 6.83 -0.76 1.96
N ALA A 63 6.48 -1.97 1.53
CA ALA A 63 5.10 -2.33 1.19
C ALA A 63 4.70 -3.67 1.78
N ARG A 64 3.40 -3.79 2.08
CA ARG A 64 2.75 -5.02 2.49
C ARG A 64 1.37 -5.13 1.84
N ALA A 65 1.04 -6.30 1.30
CA ALA A 65 -0.32 -6.67 0.93
C ALA A 65 -0.79 -7.83 1.81
N ILE A 66 -2.07 -7.78 2.21
CA ILE A 66 -2.76 -8.91 2.84
C ILE A 66 -3.95 -9.25 1.95
N LEU A 67 -3.98 -10.46 1.39
CA LEU A 67 -5.04 -10.95 0.50
C LEU A 67 -5.54 -12.29 1.02
N GLU A 68 -6.85 -12.41 1.28
CA GLU A 68 -7.47 -13.65 1.80
C GLU A 68 -6.75 -14.26 3.02
N GLY A 69 -6.04 -13.42 3.80
CA GLY A 69 -5.26 -13.84 4.97
C GLY A 69 -3.80 -14.23 4.68
N GLN A 70 -3.35 -14.24 3.42
CA GLN A 70 -1.95 -14.36 3.04
C GLN A 70 -1.26 -12.99 3.09
N GLU A 71 -0.05 -12.94 3.66
CA GLU A 71 0.77 -11.72 3.75
C GLU A 71 1.91 -11.75 2.72
N PHE A 72 2.00 -10.70 1.92
CA PHE A 72 3.08 -10.42 0.97
C PHE A 72 3.74 -9.12 1.40
N LYS A 73 5.07 -9.07 1.47
CA LYS A 73 5.76 -7.87 1.94
C LYS A 73 7.15 -7.76 1.35
N THR A 74 7.64 -6.52 1.27
CA THR A 74 9.02 -6.26 0.90
C THR A 74 9.96 -6.81 1.98
N GLU A 75 11.17 -7.19 1.62
CA GLU A 75 12.15 -7.76 2.56
C GLU A 75 12.46 -6.79 3.73
N ASN A 76 12.50 -5.49 3.43
CA ASN A 76 12.75 -4.41 4.39
C ASN A 76 11.50 -3.98 5.17
N PHE A 77 10.36 -4.66 5.04
CA PHE A 77 9.09 -4.21 5.61
C PHE A 77 9.16 -4.09 7.14
N ARG A 78 8.75 -2.91 7.63
CA ARG A 78 8.57 -2.63 9.06
C ARG A 78 7.36 -1.73 9.21
N GLU A 79 6.45 -2.11 10.09
CA GLU A 79 5.31 -1.26 10.44
C GLU A 79 5.80 0.00 11.15
N THR A 80 5.34 1.15 10.66
CA THR A 80 5.71 2.46 11.15
C THR A 80 4.48 3.34 11.36
N PRO A 81 4.60 4.44 12.12
CA PRO A 81 3.54 5.44 12.18
C PRO A 81 3.31 6.18 10.84
N TRP A 82 4.30 6.16 9.94
CA TRP A 82 4.28 6.86 8.66
C TRP A 82 3.80 5.94 7.56
N LYS A 83 2.51 5.60 7.63
CA LYS A 83 1.93 4.60 6.74
C LYS A 83 0.68 5.05 6.05
N GLN A 84 0.40 4.40 4.94
CA GLN A 84 -0.80 4.53 4.18
C GLN A 84 -1.39 3.17 3.88
N THR A 85 -2.70 3.07 4.08
CA THR A 85 -3.43 1.82 3.87
C THR A 85 -4.55 2.07 2.87
N SER A 86 -4.74 1.13 1.96
CA SER A 86 -5.88 1.06 1.05
C SER A 86 -6.53 -0.31 1.15
N GLU A 87 -7.86 -0.35 1.09
CA GLU A 87 -8.58 -1.61 0.91
C GLU A 87 -8.40 -2.12 -0.52
N ILE A 88 -8.39 -3.44 -0.67
CA ILE A 88 -8.43 -4.13 -1.96
C ILE A 88 -9.83 -4.73 -2.08
N VAL A 89 -10.61 -4.23 -3.04
CA VAL A 89 -12.02 -4.57 -3.22
C VAL A 89 -12.20 -5.18 -4.61
N LEU A 90 -12.83 -6.35 -4.67
CA LEU A 90 -13.16 -7.03 -5.90
C LEU A 90 -14.67 -7.26 -5.95
N HIS A 91 -15.33 -6.79 -7.01
CA HIS A 91 -16.78 -6.91 -7.18
C HIS A 91 -17.61 -6.37 -5.99
N GLY A 92 -17.07 -5.35 -5.29
CA GLY A 92 -17.70 -4.76 -4.10
C GLY A 92 -17.41 -5.50 -2.79
N GLU A 93 -16.73 -6.64 -2.84
CA GLU A 93 -16.30 -7.40 -1.67
C GLU A 93 -14.84 -7.08 -1.33
N ARG A 94 -14.57 -6.79 -0.06
CA ARG A 94 -13.19 -6.55 0.40
C ARG A 94 -12.45 -7.87 0.52
N ILE A 95 -11.42 -8.04 -0.29
CA ILE A 95 -10.58 -9.25 -0.31
C ILE A 95 -9.25 -9.06 0.44
N GLY A 96 -8.88 -7.82 0.76
CA GLY A 96 -7.59 -7.56 1.39
C GLY A 96 -7.29 -6.10 1.68
N TYR A 97 -6.03 -5.85 2.01
CA TYR A 97 -5.48 -4.52 2.26
C TYR A 97 -4.10 -4.41 1.63
N LEU A 98 -3.78 -3.21 1.20
CA LEU A 98 -2.46 -2.80 0.80
C LEU A 98 -1.96 -1.72 1.74
N GLU A 99 -0.71 -1.84 2.16
CA GLU A 99 -0.05 -0.96 3.10
C GLU A 99 1.30 -0.52 2.54
N LEU A 100 1.59 0.77 2.65
CA LEU A 100 2.85 1.38 2.30
C LEU A 100 3.35 2.18 3.50
N ASP A 101 4.57 1.92 3.92
CA ASP A 101 5.19 2.48 5.10
C ASP A 101 6.50 3.17 4.74
N TYR A 102 6.77 4.32 5.36
CA TYR A 102 8.09 4.93 5.37
C TYR A 102 8.90 4.46 6.57
N LEU A 103 10.07 3.86 6.33
CA LEU A 103 10.96 3.34 7.36
C LEU A 103 11.58 4.43 8.22
N GLU A 104 11.70 5.64 7.69
CA GLU A 104 12.29 6.79 8.37
C GLU A 104 11.31 7.96 8.40
N LYS A 105 11.49 8.86 9.36
CA LYS A 105 10.76 10.13 9.38
C LYS A 105 11.08 10.86 8.08
N LYS A 106 10.06 11.15 7.27
CA LYS A 106 10.21 11.83 5.98
C LYS A 106 11.07 13.10 6.15
N PRO A 107 12.07 13.34 5.26
CA PRO A 107 12.75 14.63 5.21
C PRO A 107 11.73 15.73 4.92
N GLU A 108 11.83 16.89 5.60
CA GLU A 108 10.98 18.05 5.29
C GLU A 108 11.08 18.32 3.79
N SER A 109 9.94 18.27 3.11
CA SER A 109 9.88 18.64 1.70
C SER A 109 10.03 20.15 1.68
N ASP A 110 11.16 20.65 1.16
CA ASP A 110 11.29 22.06 0.75
C ASP A 110 10.18 22.44 -0.25
#